data_AF-A0A7W3LHW7-F1
#
_entry.id   AF-A0A7W3LHW7-F1
#
_cell.length_a   1.000
_cell.length_b   1.000
_cell.length_c   1.000
_cell.angle_alpha   90.00
_cell.angle_beta   90.00
_cell.angle_gamma   90.00
#
_symmetry.space_group_name_H-M   'P 1'
#
loop_
_entity.id
_entity.type
_entity.pdbx_description
1 polymer ?
#
loop_
_entity_poly.entity_id
_entity_poly.type
_entity_poly.pdbx_seq_one_letter_code
_entity_poly.pdbx_strand_id
1 'polypeptide(L)'
;MSSLTRTVVRIVSLGSATALVCAPLATSPVGNAAADRGAAHTATANQQQVHERRELKLRGRMGRAERNKLIAHTMMARYGWRNSRQFRCLERLWARESRWNERAHNASTGAYGIPQALPGTKMASAGSDWRTDPRTQVRWGLRYIKNRYGSPCSAWNHLQASGWY
;
A
#
# COMPACT_ATOMS: atom_id res chain seq x y z
N MET A 1 -37.69 -3.72 -34.85
CA MET A 1 -38.04 -4.71 -33.81
C MET A 1 -37.28 -4.29 -32.56
N SER A 2 -37.81 -3.29 -31.86
CA SER A 2 -38.57 -3.42 -30.61
C SER A 2 -37.62 -3.55 -29.42
N SER A 3 -37.33 -2.44 -28.70
CA SER A 3 -38.06 -1.96 -27.50
C SER A 3 -37.73 -2.86 -26.27
N LEU A 4 -37.34 -2.42 -25.06
CA LEU A 4 -37.87 -1.35 -24.22
C LEU A 4 -36.87 -0.98 -23.10
N THR A 5 -36.89 0.29 -22.76
CA THR A 5 -36.50 0.94 -21.49
C THR A 5 -37.05 0.24 -20.25
N ARG A 6 -36.25 0.12 -19.17
CA ARG A 6 -36.76 -0.21 -17.82
C ARG A 6 -36.65 1.02 -16.91
N THR A 7 -37.81 1.65 -16.76
CA THR A 7 -38.13 2.82 -15.97
C THR A 7 -38.66 2.38 -14.60
N VAL A 8 -38.16 3.02 -13.54
CA VAL A 8 -38.79 3.35 -12.24
C VAL A 8 -39.31 2.20 -11.36
N VAL A 9 -38.76 2.15 -10.13
CA VAL A 9 -39.58 1.97 -8.92
C VAL A 9 -39.07 2.95 -7.85
N ARG A 10 -39.76 4.11 -7.74
CA ARG A 10 -39.77 4.93 -6.52
C ARG A 10 -40.83 4.31 -5.62
N ILE A 11 -40.44 3.74 -4.48
CA ILE A 11 -41.37 3.45 -3.39
C ILE A 11 -41.32 4.64 -2.44
N VAL A 12 -42.38 5.42 -2.47
CA VAL A 12 -42.77 6.35 -1.41
C VAL A 12 -43.41 5.49 -0.33
N SER A 13 -42.82 5.45 0.86
CA SER A 13 -43.47 4.90 2.04
C SER A 13 -43.81 6.05 2.98
N LEU A 14 -45.08 6.43 2.97
CA LEU A 14 -45.73 7.26 3.99
C LEU A 14 -46.13 6.34 5.14
N GLY A 15 -45.76 6.72 6.36
CA GLY A 15 -46.10 5.98 7.57
C GLY A 15 -45.91 6.88 8.78
N SER A 16 -46.89 7.76 9.00
CA SER A 16 -47.04 8.54 10.22
C SER A 16 -47.27 7.64 11.42
N ALA A 17 -46.52 7.84 12.49
CA ALA A 17 -46.93 7.49 13.85
C ALA A 17 -46.39 8.56 14.80
N THR A 18 -47.15 9.65 14.88
CA THR A 18 -47.04 10.69 15.91
C THR A 18 -47.37 10.05 17.25
N ALA A 19 -46.35 9.72 18.04
CA ALA A 19 -46.53 9.45 19.46
C ALA A 19 -46.76 10.79 20.17
N LEU A 20 -48.00 11.01 20.62
CA LEU A 20 -48.34 12.11 21.51
C LEU A 20 -47.77 11.78 22.91
N VAL A 21 -46.52 12.14 23.15
CA VAL A 21 -45.95 12.09 24.50
C VAL A 21 -46.40 13.37 25.20
N CYS A 22 -47.16 13.22 26.28
CA CYS A 22 -47.46 14.31 27.21
C CYS A 22 -46.12 14.73 27.85
N ALA A 23 -45.50 15.78 27.31
CA ALA A 23 -44.32 16.38 27.89
C ALA A 23 -44.72 17.19 29.13
N PRO A 24 -44.00 17.07 30.27
CA PRO A 24 -44.14 18.05 31.34
C PRO A 24 -43.75 19.43 30.80
N LEU A 25 -44.46 20.48 31.22
CA LEU A 25 -44.09 21.87 30.98
C LEU A 25 -42.70 22.12 31.60
N ALA A 26 -41.65 21.90 30.81
CA ALA A 26 -40.32 22.36 31.11
C ALA A 26 -40.24 23.82 30.68
N THR A 27 -40.08 24.70 31.67
CA THR A 27 -39.71 26.10 31.50
C THR A 27 -38.44 26.15 30.64
N SER A 28 -38.54 26.63 29.39
CA SER A 28 -37.36 26.85 28.55
C SER A 28 -36.52 27.98 29.14
N PRO A 29 -35.23 27.79 29.45
CA PRO A 29 -34.32 28.92 29.45
C PRO A 29 -34.19 29.40 28.02
N VAL A 30 -34.39 30.71 27.77
CA VAL A 30 -33.96 31.36 26.54
C VAL A 30 -32.43 31.31 26.55
N GLY A 31 -31.88 30.23 26.00
CA GLY A 31 -30.45 29.98 25.88
C GLY A 31 -30.11 29.57 24.45
N ASN A 32 -29.48 30.48 23.71
CA ASN A 32 -28.88 30.36 22.38
C ASN A 32 -28.78 28.94 21.77
N ALA A 33 -29.77 28.56 20.96
CA ALA A 33 -29.74 27.36 20.11
C ALA A 33 -28.70 27.39 18.96
N ALA A 34 -27.92 28.46 18.83
CA ALA A 34 -26.85 28.60 17.84
C ALA A 34 -25.51 28.00 18.31
N ALA A 35 -25.28 27.88 19.62
CA ALA A 35 -24.00 27.42 20.17
C ALA A 35 -23.81 25.89 20.06
N ASP A 36 -24.88 25.12 20.21
CA ASP A 36 -24.81 23.65 20.23
C ASP A 36 -24.54 23.02 18.85
N ARG A 37 -25.00 23.65 17.76
CA ARG A 37 -24.71 23.17 16.40
C ARG A 37 -23.25 23.39 16.02
N GLY A 38 -22.61 24.44 16.52
CA GLY A 38 -21.17 24.68 16.30
C GLY A 38 -20.29 23.66 17.02
N ALA A 39 -20.66 23.23 18.23
CA ALA A 39 -19.89 22.27 19.02
C ALA A 39 -19.84 20.88 18.38
N ALA A 40 -20.97 20.38 17.86
CA ALA A 40 -21.02 19.08 17.20
C ALA A 40 -20.22 19.02 15.88
N HIS A 41 -20.22 20.10 15.09
CA HIS A 41 -19.42 20.20 13.86
C HIS A 41 -17.91 20.29 14.19
N THR A 42 -17.55 21.02 15.24
CA THR A 42 -16.14 21.19 15.67
C THR A 42 -15.58 19.90 16.31
N ALA A 43 -16.39 19.18 17.08
CA ALA A 43 -16.01 17.88 17.66
C ALA A 43 -15.78 16.80 16.57
N THR A 44 -16.64 16.77 15.55
CA THR A 44 -16.49 15.86 14.41
C THR A 44 -15.24 16.20 13.58
N ALA A 45 -14.98 17.48 13.32
CA ALA A 45 -13.78 17.93 12.62
C ALA A 45 -12.48 17.61 13.38
N ASN A 46 -12.46 17.78 14.71
CA ASN A 46 -11.31 17.40 15.55
C ASN A 46 -11.07 15.87 15.54
N GLN A 47 -12.12 15.05 15.54
CA GLN A 47 -11.98 13.59 15.45
C GLN A 47 -11.41 13.16 14.10
N GLN A 48 -11.89 13.73 12.99
CA GLN A 48 -11.37 13.43 11.64
C GLN A 48 -9.88 13.74 11.51
N GLN A 49 -9.41 14.86 12.06
CA GLN A 49 -7.99 15.23 12.05
C GLN A 49 -7.12 14.29 12.91
N VAL A 50 -7.63 13.80 14.04
CA VAL A 50 -6.89 12.82 14.87
C VAL A 50 -6.76 11.47 14.16
N HIS A 51 -7.81 11.03 13.45
CA HIS A 51 -7.75 9.82 12.63
C HIS A 51 -6.77 9.96 11.47
N GLU A 52 -6.81 11.07 10.73
CA GLU A 52 -5.87 11.33 9.64
C GLU A 52 -4.42 11.40 10.14
N ARG A 53 -4.16 12.07 11.27
CA ARG A 53 -2.82 12.13 11.86
C ARG A 53 -2.32 10.76 12.33
N ARG A 54 -3.20 9.89 12.85
CA ARG A 54 -2.87 8.50 13.20
C ARG A 54 -2.56 7.67 11.97
N GLU A 55 -3.35 7.80 10.91
CA GLU A 55 -3.14 7.13 9.62
C GLU A 55 -1.83 7.58 8.96
N LEU A 56 -1.53 8.88 8.95
CA LEU A 56 -0.26 9.41 8.46
C LEU A 56 0.92 8.91 9.30
N LYS A 57 0.75 8.78 10.61
CA LYS A 57 1.77 8.21 11.50
C LYS A 57 1.95 6.70 11.28
N LEU A 58 0.88 5.96 10.99
CA LEU A 58 0.90 4.55 10.61
C LEU A 58 1.59 4.34 9.25
N ARG A 59 1.28 5.18 8.26
CA ARG A 59 1.96 5.19 6.95
C ARG A 59 3.43 5.58 7.08
N GLY A 60 3.74 6.55 7.94
CA GLY A 60 5.09 6.95 8.31
C GLY A 60 5.87 5.87 9.07
N ARG A 61 5.17 4.96 9.77
CA ARG A 61 5.74 3.79 10.45
C ARG A 61 6.11 2.65 9.51
N MET A 62 5.66 2.63 8.24
CA MET A 62 6.16 1.65 7.29
C MET A 62 7.64 1.91 7.02
N GLY A 63 8.49 1.01 7.53
CA GLY A 63 9.92 1.06 7.31
C GLY A 63 10.27 1.10 5.83
N ARG A 64 11.43 1.65 5.50
CA ARG A 64 11.95 1.71 4.12
C ARG A 64 11.92 0.35 3.42
N ALA A 65 12.35 -0.71 4.12
CA ALA A 65 12.30 -2.07 3.65
C ALA A 65 10.87 -2.52 3.27
N GLU A 66 9.88 -2.22 4.10
CA GLU A 66 8.47 -2.55 3.81
C GLU A 66 7.93 -1.79 2.59
N ARG A 67 8.30 -0.51 2.42
CA ARG A 67 7.96 0.23 1.20
C ARG A 67 8.58 -0.40 -0.05
N ASN A 68 9.83 -0.86 0.04
CA ASN A 68 10.52 -1.54 -1.06
C ASN A 68 9.87 -2.90 -1.39
N LYS A 69 9.46 -3.65 -0.37
CA LYS A 69 8.67 -4.89 -0.52
C LYS A 69 7.36 -4.65 -1.25
N LEU A 70 6.61 -3.61 -0.90
CA LEU A 70 5.35 -3.26 -1.58
C LEU A 70 5.55 -2.89 -3.05
N ILE A 71 6.63 -2.15 -3.36
CA ILE A 71 7.01 -1.85 -4.75
C ILE A 71 7.26 -3.15 -5.53
N ALA A 72 8.05 -4.07 -4.97
CA ALA A 72 8.32 -5.36 -5.59
C ALA A 72 7.06 -6.20 -5.78
N HIS A 73 6.24 -6.36 -4.74
CA HIS A 73 4.97 -7.08 -4.81
C HIS A 73 4.08 -6.56 -5.94
N THR A 74 3.95 -5.24 -6.06
CA THR A 74 3.15 -4.60 -7.12
C THR A 74 3.74 -4.87 -8.51
N MET A 75 5.06 -4.80 -8.66
CA MET A 75 5.73 -5.00 -9.96
C MET A 75 5.75 -6.47 -10.41
N MET A 76 5.73 -7.43 -9.48
CA MET A 76 5.71 -8.87 -9.79
C MET A 76 4.51 -9.30 -10.63
N ALA A 77 3.39 -8.58 -10.53
CA ALA A 77 2.19 -8.85 -11.33
C ALA A 77 2.45 -8.80 -12.85
N ARG A 78 3.39 -7.96 -13.30
CA ARG A 78 3.78 -7.83 -14.72
C ARG A 78 4.49 -9.07 -15.27
N TYR A 79 5.02 -9.92 -14.39
CA TYR A 79 5.73 -11.16 -14.74
C TYR A 79 4.86 -12.41 -14.57
N GLY A 80 3.56 -12.25 -14.24
CA GLY A 80 2.66 -13.35 -13.90
C GLY A 80 2.86 -13.93 -12.50
N TRP A 81 3.75 -13.34 -11.68
CA TRP A 81 4.05 -13.83 -10.33
C TRP A 81 3.11 -13.23 -9.28
N ARG A 82 1.81 -13.47 -9.44
CA ARG A 82 0.75 -12.91 -8.57
C ARG A 82 0.52 -13.69 -7.28
N ASN A 83 0.97 -14.93 -7.20
CA ASN A 83 0.72 -15.77 -6.03
C ASN A 83 1.66 -15.43 -4.87
N SER A 84 1.17 -15.64 -3.65
CA SER A 84 1.92 -15.32 -2.43
C SER A 84 3.19 -16.16 -2.26
N ARG A 85 3.28 -17.34 -2.90
CA ARG A 85 4.47 -18.19 -2.86
C ARG A 85 5.66 -17.52 -3.54
N GLN A 86 5.46 -16.96 -4.74
CA GLN A 86 6.53 -16.27 -5.46
C GLN A 86 7.05 -15.07 -4.67
N PHE A 87 6.15 -14.30 -4.06
CA PHE A 87 6.57 -13.16 -3.24
C PHE A 87 7.37 -13.60 -2.00
N ARG A 88 6.94 -14.66 -1.29
CA ARG A 88 7.72 -15.20 -0.14
C ARG A 88 9.14 -15.63 -0.54
N CYS A 89 9.31 -16.21 -1.74
CA CYS A 89 10.63 -16.57 -2.25
C CYS A 89 11.49 -15.32 -2.51
N LEU A 90 10.92 -14.31 -3.17
CA LEU A 90 11.60 -13.02 -3.42
C LEU A 90 11.98 -12.32 -2.11
N GLU A 91 11.08 -12.35 -1.13
CA GLU A 91 11.29 -11.76 0.19
C GLU A 91 12.49 -12.34 0.91
N ARG A 92 12.61 -13.66 0.94
CA ARG A 92 13.78 -14.33 1.54
C ARG A 92 15.04 -14.07 0.74
N LEU A 93 14.95 -14.09 -0.59
CA LEU A 93 16.06 -13.84 -1.49
C LEU A 93 16.68 -12.46 -1.21
N TRP A 94 15.93 -11.38 -1.41
CA TRP A 94 16.45 -10.03 -1.22
C TRP A 94 16.63 -9.61 0.25
N ALA A 95 16.02 -10.32 1.20
CA ALA A 95 16.36 -10.16 2.61
C ALA A 95 17.80 -10.61 2.90
N ARG A 96 18.28 -11.71 2.28
CA ARG A 96 19.68 -12.16 2.40
C ARG A 96 20.64 -11.20 1.70
N GLU A 97 20.24 -10.66 0.57
CA GLU A 97 21.09 -9.75 -0.22
C GLU A 97 21.32 -8.41 0.49
N SER A 98 20.25 -7.75 0.91
CA SER A 98 20.33 -6.33 1.31
C SER A 98 19.46 -5.98 2.49
N ARG A 99 18.72 -6.94 3.06
CA ARG A 99 17.61 -6.68 3.98
C ARG A 99 16.62 -5.65 3.39
N TRP A 100 16.42 -5.72 2.07
CA TRP A 100 15.55 -4.80 1.33
C TRP A 100 16.01 -3.32 1.37
N ASN A 101 17.29 -3.03 1.62
CA ASN A 101 17.83 -1.67 1.63
C ASN A 101 18.32 -1.25 0.23
N GLU A 102 17.70 -0.24 -0.38
CA GLU A 102 18.09 0.30 -1.69
C GLU A 102 19.45 1.00 -1.70
N ARG A 103 20.01 1.28 -0.53
CA ARG A 103 21.35 1.87 -0.36
C ARG A 103 22.39 0.86 0.12
N ALA A 104 22.05 -0.43 0.19
CA ALA A 104 23.00 -1.46 0.60
C ALA A 104 24.20 -1.48 -0.38
N HIS A 105 25.40 -1.33 0.15
CA HIS A 105 26.64 -1.38 -0.61
C HIS A 105 27.62 -2.32 0.10
N ASN A 106 28.07 -3.35 -0.60
CA ASN A 106 29.14 -4.22 -0.13
C ASN A 106 30.47 -3.65 -0.61
N ALA A 107 31.28 -3.10 0.30
CA ALA A 107 32.55 -2.46 -0.04
C ALA A 107 33.59 -3.44 -0.61
N SER A 108 33.55 -4.71 -0.20
CA SER A 108 34.51 -5.73 -0.65
C SER A 108 34.24 -6.20 -2.07
N THR A 109 32.97 -6.26 -2.49
CA THR A 109 32.59 -6.77 -3.82
C THR A 109 32.14 -5.67 -4.79
N GLY A 110 31.70 -4.52 -4.29
CA GLY A 110 31.06 -3.46 -5.08
C GLY A 110 29.59 -3.72 -5.42
N ALA A 111 28.97 -4.76 -4.84
CA ALA A 111 27.56 -5.05 -5.04
C ALA A 111 26.66 -3.94 -4.46
N TYR A 112 25.56 -3.59 -5.15
CA TYR A 112 24.73 -2.45 -4.79
C TYR A 112 23.21 -2.72 -4.84
N GLY A 113 22.50 -2.08 -3.92
CA GLY A 113 21.05 -1.94 -3.90
C GLY A 113 20.31 -3.18 -3.41
N ILE A 114 18.98 -3.15 -3.57
CA ILE A 114 18.08 -4.24 -3.16
C ILE A 114 18.53 -5.60 -3.72
N PRO A 115 18.80 -5.75 -5.04
CA PRO A 115 19.15 -7.04 -5.62
C PRO A 115 20.65 -7.38 -5.50
N GLN A 116 21.47 -6.52 -4.88
CA GLN A 116 22.94 -6.63 -4.84
C GLN A 116 23.58 -6.84 -6.22
N ALA A 117 23.25 -5.97 -7.16
CA ALA A 117 23.78 -6.04 -8.53
C ALA A 117 25.29 -5.83 -8.59
N LEU A 118 26.00 -6.66 -9.36
CA LEU A 118 27.45 -6.59 -9.55
C LEU A 118 27.85 -6.47 -11.05
N PRO A 119 28.46 -5.35 -11.48
CA PRO A 119 28.49 -4.05 -10.79
C PRO A 119 27.10 -3.42 -10.70
N GLY A 120 26.88 -2.55 -9.69
CA GLY A 120 25.63 -1.84 -9.49
C GLY A 120 25.16 -1.03 -10.71
N THR A 121 26.10 -0.55 -11.52
CA THR A 121 25.86 0.21 -12.78
C THR A 121 25.02 -0.56 -13.80
N LYS A 122 24.94 -1.90 -13.73
CA LYS A 122 24.03 -2.68 -14.58
C LYS A 122 22.57 -2.25 -14.43
N MET A 123 22.19 -1.73 -13.26
CA MET A 123 20.84 -1.22 -13.01
C MET A 123 20.51 0.05 -13.81
N ALA A 124 21.50 0.74 -14.38
CA ALA A 124 21.27 1.89 -15.27
C ALA A 124 20.40 1.53 -16.50
N SER A 125 20.43 0.28 -16.94
CA SER A 125 19.55 -0.25 -17.99
C SER A 125 18.06 -0.31 -17.61
N ALA A 126 17.71 0.02 -16.37
CA ALA A 126 16.34 0.12 -15.90
C ALA A 126 15.94 1.57 -15.55
N GLY A 127 16.88 2.51 -15.51
CA GLY A 127 16.69 3.92 -15.13
C GLY A 127 18.00 4.58 -14.70
N SER A 128 18.19 5.85 -15.00
CA SER A 128 19.40 6.62 -14.63
C SER A 128 19.50 6.87 -13.11
N ASP A 129 18.38 6.81 -12.40
CA ASP A 129 18.22 6.98 -10.95
C ASP A 129 18.47 5.70 -10.13
N TRP A 130 19.07 4.67 -10.73
CA TRP A 130 19.27 3.35 -10.12
C TRP A 130 19.95 3.36 -8.75
N ARG A 131 20.76 4.38 -8.46
CA ARG A 131 21.50 4.48 -7.20
C ARG A 131 20.59 4.83 -6.02
N THR A 132 19.42 5.44 -6.25
CA THR A 132 18.58 5.96 -5.17
C THR A 132 17.12 5.57 -5.29
N ASP A 133 16.63 5.25 -6.49
CA ASP A 133 15.23 4.84 -6.69
C ASP A 133 15.05 3.32 -6.51
N PRO A 134 14.36 2.86 -5.45
CA PRO A 134 14.05 1.44 -5.27
C PRO A 134 13.20 0.88 -6.42
N ARG A 135 12.37 1.68 -7.11
CA ARG A 135 11.57 1.20 -8.25
C ARG A 135 12.48 0.78 -9.41
N THR A 136 13.52 1.55 -9.70
CA THR A 136 14.51 1.20 -10.72
C THR A 136 15.30 -0.05 -10.34
N GLN A 137 15.72 -0.18 -9.08
CA GLN A 137 16.42 -1.38 -8.60
C GLN A 137 15.54 -2.64 -8.66
N VAL A 138 14.30 -2.54 -8.18
CA VAL A 138 13.31 -3.64 -8.24
C VAL A 138 13.02 -4.02 -9.69
N ARG A 139 12.81 -3.05 -10.58
CA ARG A 139 12.56 -3.30 -12.01
C ARG A 139 13.71 -4.09 -12.65
N TRP A 140 14.94 -3.69 -12.38
CA TRP A 140 16.12 -4.40 -12.86
C TRP A 140 16.22 -5.82 -12.27
N GLY A 141 16.08 -5.95 -10.94
CA GLY A 141 16.20 -7.22 -10.24
C GLY A 141 15.15 -8.26 -10.66
N LEU A 142 13.89 -7.85 -10.83
CA LEU A 142 12.84 -8.74 -11.32
C LEU A 142 13.11 -9.22 -12.76
N ARG A 143 13.62 -8.34 -13.63
CA ARG A 143 14.02 -8.70 -15.00
C ARG A 143 15.18 -9.68 -15.00
N TYR A 144 16.19 -9.45 -14.15
CA TYR A 144 17.32 -10.36 -13.97
C TYR A 144 16.85 -11.75 -13.51
N ILE A 145 15.98 -11.82 -12.49
CA ILE A 145 15.39 -13.08 -12.01
C ILE A 145 14.64 -13.79 -13.13
N LYS A 146 13.82 -13.08 -13.90
CA LYS A 146 13.08 -13.67 -15.01
C LYS A 146 14.01 -14.28 -16.05
N ASN A 147 15.07 -13.56 -16.44
CA ASN A 147 15.97 -13.99 -17.50
C ASN A 147 16.90 -15.13 -17.09
N ARG A 148 17.33 -15.17 -15.81
CA ARG A 148 18.31 -16.15 -15.33
C ARG A 148 17.68 -17.38 -14.69
N TYR A 149 16.58 -17.20 -13.96
CA TYR A 149 15.96 -18.24 -13.14
C TYR A 149 14.52 -18.56 -13.55
N GLY A 150 13.90 -17.72 -14.37
CA GLY A 150 12.51 -17.89 -14.80
C GLY A 150 11.48 -17.49 -13.74
N SER A 151 11.75 -17.66 -12.45
CA SER A 151 10.88 -17.23 -11.33
C SER A 151 11.64 -16.95 -10.02
N PRO A 152 11.09 -16.12 -9.10
CA PRO A 152 11.65 -15.90 -7.77
C PRO A 152 11.88 -17.17 -6.96
N CYS A 153 10.96 -18.13 -7.00
CA CYS A 153 11.16 -19.39 -6.30
C CYS A 153 12.26 -20.26 -6.92
N SER A 154 12.42 -20.22 -8.24
CA SER A 154 13.57 -20.89 -8.90
C SER A 154 14.89 -20.24 -8.48
N ALA A 155 14.95 -18.90 -8.41
CA ALA A 155 16.13 -18.18 -7.93
C ALA A 155 16.44 -18.50 -6.46
N TRP A 156 15.43 -18.52 -5.59
CA TRP A 156 15.58 -18.90 -4.19
C TRP A 156 16.10 -20.33 -4.02
N ASN A 157 15.56 -21.28 -4.79
CA ASN A 157 16.04 -22.67 -4.77
C ASN A 157 17.49 -22.77 -5.23
N HIS A 158 17.87 -22.04 -6.26
CA HIS A 158 19.25 -21.97 -6.71
C HIS A 158 20.16 -21.41 -5.62
N LEU A 159 19.81 -20.28 -5.00
CA LEU A 159 20.57 -19.71 -3.88
C LEU A 159 20.77 -20.68 -2.72
N GLN A 160 19.75 -21.48 -2.38
CA GLN A 160 19.88 -22.49 -1.33
C GLN A 160 20.86 -23.62 -1.70
N ALA A 161 20.95 -23.97 -2.99
CA ALA A 161 21.84 -25.04 -3.47
C ALA A 161 23.28 -24.56 -3.72
N SER A 162 23.46 -23.35 -4.26
CA SER A 162 24.75 -22.87 -4.77
C SER A 162 25.43 -21.83 -3.86
N GLY A 163 24.66 -21.19 -2.97
CA GLY A 163 25.13 -20.06 -2.17
C GLY A 163 25.10 -18.71 -2.89
N TRP A 164 24.66 -18.65 -4.16
CA TRP A 164 24.56 -17.42 -4.96
C TRP A 164 23.30 -17.40 -5.87
N TYR A 165 22.93 -16.22 -6.38
CA TYR A 165 21.91 -16.02 -7.42
C TYR A 165 22.31 -14.84 -8.34
#